data_AF-A0A846YL70-F1
#
_entry.id   AF-A0A846YL70-F1
#
_cell.length_a   1.000
_cell.length_b   1.000
_cell.length_c   1.000
_cell.angle_alpha   90.00
_cell.angle_beta   90.00
_cell.angle_gamma   90.00
#
_symmetry.space_group_name_H-M   'P 1'
#
loop_
_entity.id
_entity.type
_entity.pdbx_description
1 polymer ?
#
loop_
_entity_poly.entity_id
_entity_poly.type
_entity_poly.pdbx_seq_one_letter_code
_entity_poly.pdbx_strand_id
1 'polypeptide(L)'
;MTSIEEFIEARLGEDERIARAAFLAGTPTTAQWSADAPEVRSADSTLVVKHTWPKEAEHIARHDPARALQMCRALRCMIASLRLAHYIDDDTLDETLFHDDLRPLARVWRAHEDFDPEWEWAA
;
A
#
# COMPACT_ATOMS: atom_id res chain seq x y z
N MET A 1 4.83 -18.26 14.00
CA MET A 1 4.62 -16.84 14.31
C MET A 1 5.31 -16.08 13.22
N THR A 2 4.55 -15.26 12.48
CA THR A 2 5.08 -14.34 11.47
C THR A 2 5.38 -13.02 12.18
N SER A 3 6.51 -12.38 11.90
CA SER A 3 6.81 -11.06 12.49
C SER A 3 5.92 -9.97 11.90
N ILE A 4 5.78 -8.83 12.58
CA ILE A 4 5.03 -7.68 12.06
C ILE A 4 5.62 -7.17 10.74
N GLU A 5 6.95 -7.22 10.59
CA GLU A 5 7.65 -6.86 9.36
C GLU A 5 7.32 -7.84 8.22
N GLU A 6 7.37 -9.15 8.48
CA GLU A 6 7.00 -10.18 7.49
C GLU A 6 5.54 -10.04 7.06
N PHE A 7 4.63 -9.74 7.99
CA PHE A 7 3.22 -9.46 7.67
C PHE A 7 3.08 -8.23 6.77
N ILE A 8 3.74 -7.12 7.11
CA ILE A 8 3.68 -5.89 6.30
C ILE A 8 4.25 -6.14 4.90
N GLU A 9 5.39 -6.82 4.78
CA GLU A 9 6.00 -7.11 3.48
C GLU A 9 5.10 -8.03 2.63
N ALA A 10 4.46 -9.03 3.24
CA ALA A 10 3.50 -9.88 2.55
C ALA A 10 2.32 -9.07 1.98
N ARG A 11 1.78 -8.14 2.77
CA ARG A 11 0.66 -7.28 2.33
C ARG A 11 1.07 -6.28 1.27
N LEU A 12 2.24 -5.65 1.39
CA LEU A 12 2.82 -4.81 0.34
C LEU A 12 3.09 -5.59 -0.95
N GLY A 13 3.52 -6.85 -0.84
CA GLY A 13 3.71 -7.76 -1.97
C GLY A 13 2.40 -8.08 -2.69
N GLU A 14 1.33 -8.32 -1.92
CA GLU A 14 -0.01 -8.55 -2.44
C GLU A 14 -0.58 -7.31 -3.16
N ASP A 15 -0.52 -6.15 -2.52
CA ASP A 15 -0.98 -4.88 -3.09
C ASP A 15 -0.21 -4.53 -4.37
N GLU A 16 1.12 -4.72 -4.36
CA GLU A 16 1.95 -4.53 -5.54
C GLU A 16 1.55 -5.48 -6.67
N ARG A 17 1.34 -6.77 -6.38
CA ARG A 17 0.95 -7.76 -7.40
C ARG A 17 -0.39 -7.38 -8.04
N ILE A 18 -1.37 -6.99 -7.23
CA ILE A 18 -2.70 -6.55 -7.72
C ILE A 18 -2.57 -5.29 -8.56
N ALA A 19 -1.81 -4.29 -8.08
CA ALA A 19 -1.57 -3.05 -8.83
C ALA A 19 -0.82 -3.31 -10.15
N ARG A 20 0.19 -4.18 -10.18
CA ARG A 20 0.88 -4.57 -11.42
C ARG A 20 -0.06 -5.24 -12.41
N ALA A 21 -0.91 -6.15 -11.94
CA ALA A 21 -1.90 -6.81 -12.79
C ALA A 21 -2.87 -5.80 -13.40
N ALA A 22 -3.38 -4.85 -12.60
CA ALA A 22 -4.25 -3.78 -13.08
C ALA A 22 -3.53 -2.85 -14.08
N PHE A 23 -2.26 -2.54 -13.83
CA PHE A 23 -1.44 -1.68 -14.70
C PHE A 23 -1.18 -2.31 -16.07
N LEU A 24 -0.86 -3.60 -16.11
CA LEU A 24 -0.55 -4.34 -17.33
C LEU A 24 -1.79 -4.72 -18.16
N ALA A 25 -2.96 -4.82 -17.53
CA ALA A 25 -4.19 -5.27 -18.18
C ALA A 25 -4.84 -4.28 -19.16
N GLY A 26 -4.25 -3.10 -19.40
CA GLY A 26 -4.74 -2.21 -20.46
C GLY A 26 -4.54 -0.71 -20.25
N THR A 27 -3.90 -0.26 -19.19
CA THR A 27 -3.54 1.15 -19.05
C THR A 27 -2.19 1.44 -19.71
N PRO A 28 -2.08 2.48 -20.56
CA PRO A 28 -0.79 2.98 -21.03
C PRO A 28 0.12 3.24 -19.83
N THR A 29 1.42 3.07 -20.03
CA THR A 29 2.48 3.15 -19.02
C THR A 29 2.61 4.50 -18.30
N THR A 30 1.74 5.46 -18.61
CA THR A 30 1.55 6.77 -17.96
C THR A 30 0.24 6.86 -17.16
N ALA A 31 -0.35 5.72 -16.78
CA ALA A 31 -1.63 5.61 -16.09
C ALA A 31 -1.78 6.64 -14.97
N GLN A 32 -2.59 7.66 -15.26
CA GLN A 32 -3.15 8.54 -14.27
C GLN A 32 -4.65 8.43 -14.47
N TRP A 33 -5.30 7.60 -13.65
CA TRP A 33 -6.75 7.55 -13.63
C TRP A 33 -7.30 8.92 -13.24
N SER A 34 -8.32 9.34 -13.98
CA SER A 34 -9.03 10.60 -13.77
C SER A 34 -10.52 10.33 -13.61
N ALA A 35 -11.14 11.07 -12.70
CA ALA A 35 -12.58 11.07 -12.52
C ALA A 35 -13.22 11.98 -13.58
N ASP A 36 -14.06 11.41 -14.43
CA ASP A 36 -14.87 12.11 -15.42
C ASP A 36 -16.31 11.59 -15.29
N ALA A 37 -17.02 12.11 -14.29
CA ALA A 37 -18.29 11.54 -13.81
C ALA A 37 -19.30 11.34 -14.96
N PRO A 38 -19.87 10.14 -15.15
CA PRO A 38 -19.93 8.99 -14.23
C PRO A 38 -18.88 7.89 -14.49
N GLU A 39 -17.69 8.26 -14.95
CA GLU A 39 -16.66 7.33 -15.40
C GLU A 39 -15.31 7.61 -14.75
N VAL A 40 -14.49 6.57 -14.67
CA VAL A 40 -13.05 6.71 -14.46
C VAL A 40 -12.36 6.38 -15.77
N ARG A 41 -11.43 7.24 -16.19
CA ARG A 41 -10.70 7.11 -17.44
C ARG A 41 -9.21 7.15 -17.21
N SER A 42 -8.46 6.40 -18.02
CA SER A 42 -6.99 6.47 -18.07
C SER A 42 -6.52 7.71 -18.84
N ALA A 43 -5.21 7.96 -18.83
CA ALA A 43 -4.60 9.12 -19.45
C ALA A 43 -4.84 9.23 -20.97
N ASP A 44 -5.06 8.11 -21.67
CA ASP A 44 -5.43 8.02 -23.09
C ASP A 44 -6.96 8.07 -23.31
N SER A 45 -7.74 8.41 -22.29
CA SER A 45 -9.20 8.43 -22.29
C SER A 45 -9.87 7.06 -22.41
N THR A 46 -9.15 5.94 -22.27
CA THR A 46 -9.77 4.60 -22.20
C THR A 46 -10.64 4.49 -20.94
N LEU A 47 -11.84 3.92 -21.10
CA LEU A 47 -12.76 3.70 -19.98
C LEU A 47 -12.19 2.63 -19.04
N VAL A 48 -11.95 2.99 -17.78
CA VAL A 48 -11.54 2.06 -16.72
C VAL A 48 -12.76 1.40 -16.10
N VAL A 49 -13.71 2.21 -15.63
CA VAL A 49 -14.92 1.73 -14.97
C VAL A 49 -16.03 2.78 -15.02
N LYS A 50 -17.29 2.30 -15.05
CA LYS A 50 -18.48 3.12 -14.79
C LYS A 50 -18.91 2.92 -13.35
N HIS A 51 -19.26 4.01 -12.68
CA HIS A 51 -19.60 3.97 -11.27
C HIS A 51 -20.99 4.61 -11.05
N THR A 52 -21.57 4.45 -9.86
CA THR A 52 -22.97 4.84 -9.63
C THR A 52 -23.07 6.26 -9.05
N TRP A 53 -22.07 6.74 -8.30
CA TRP A 53 -22.11 8.05 -7.61
C TRP A 53 -20.84 8.86 -7.86
N PRO A 54 -20.88 10.20 -8.13
CA PRO A 54 -19.69 10.99 -8.48
C PRO A 54 -18.47 10.84 -7.55
N LYS A 55 -18.68 10.73 -6.23
CA LYS A 55 -17.58 10.56 -5.25
C LYS A 55 -16.86 9.21 -5.34
N GLU A 56 -17.51 8.21 -5.93
CA GLU A 56 -16.95 6.89 -6.18
C GLU A 56 -15.85 6.97 -7.26
N ALA A 57 -16.05 7.78 -8.30
CA ALA A 57 -15.05 8.06 -9.33
C ALA A 57 -13.76 8.61 -8.74
N GLU A 58 -13.88 9.63 -7.88
CA GLU A 58 -12.74 10.28 -7.23
C GLU A 58 -11.99 9.29 -6.33
N HIS A 59 -12.72 8.46 -5.57
CA HIS A 59 -12.13 7.43 -4.73
C HIS A 59 -11.37 6.39 -5.56
N ILE A 60 -11.97 5.88 -6.64
CA ILE A 60 -11.34 4.90 -7.54
C ILE A 60 -10.12 5.51 -8.24
N ALA A 61 -10.24 6.71 -8.79
CA ALA A 61 -9.13 7.40 -9.45
C ALA A 61 -7.96 7.66 -8.50
N ARG A 62 -8.23 7.91 -7.21
CA ARG A 62 -7.19 8.03 -6.17
C ARG A 62 -6.42 6.72 -5.95
N HIS A 63 -7.01 5.58 -6.25
CA HIS A 63 -6.40 4.24 -6.14
C HIS A 63 -5.84 3.75 -7.49
N ASP A 64 -5.43 4.69 -8.34
CA ASP A 64 -4.71 4.42 -9.58
C ASP A 64 -3.54 3.42 -9.35
N PRO A 65 -3.38 2.39 -10.20
CA PRO A 65 -2.35 1.37 -10.04
C PRO A 65 -0.92 1.92 -9.99
N ALA A 66 -0.58 2.93 -10.79
CA ALA A 66 0.76 3.52 -10.77
C ALA A 66 1.02 4.22 -9.43
N ARG A 67 0.01 4.92 -8.88
CA ARG A 67 0.09 5.48 -7.52
C ARG A 67 0.28 4.41 -6.45
N ALA A 68 -0.48 3.30 -6.53
CA ALA A 68 -0.36 2.20 -5.58
C ALA A 68 1.05 1.58 -5.60
N LEU A 69 1.65 1.39 -6.79
CA LEU A 69 3.02 0.91 -6.93
C LEU A 69 4.04 1.88 -6.30
N GLN A 70 3.86 3.19 -6.48
CA GLN A 70 4.71 4.20 -5.85
C GLN A 70 4.56 4.18 -4.32
N MET A 71 3.35 3.99 -3.80
CA MET A 71 3.12 3.85 -2.36
C MET A 71 3.80 2.61 -1.79
N CYS A 72 3.69 1.45 -2.45
CA CYS A 72 4.37 0.22 -2.02
C CYS A 72 5.89 0.43 -1.94
N ARG A 73 6.48 1.05 -2.98
CA ARG A 73 7.90 1.39 -2.99
C ARG A 73 8.28 2.34 -1.85
N ALA A 74 7.50 3.41 -1.65
CA ALA A 74 7.77 4.38 -0.61
C ALA A 74 7.73 3.75 0.80
N LEU A 75 6.72 2.92 1.07
CA LEU A 75 6.58 2.21 2.35
C LEU A 75 7.76 1.25 2.60
N ARG A 76 8.21 0.48 1.60
CA ARG A 76 9.43 -0.34 1.74
C ARG A 76 10.67 0.49 2.04
N CYS A 77 10.84 1.64 1.38
CA CYS A 77 11.96 2.54 1.68
C CYS A 77 11.88 3.11 3.11
N MET A 78 10.67 3.41 3.60
CA MET A 78 10.47 3.86 4.98
C MET A 78 10.78 2.76 5.98
N ILE A 79 10.30 1.53 5.77
CA ILE A 79 10.60 0.39 6.64
C ILE A 79 12.10 0.12 6.70
N ALA A 80 12.79 0.12 5.55
CA ALA A 80 14.24 -0.05 5.50
C ALA A 80 14.98 1.07 6.27
N SER A 81 14.47 2.30 6.19
CA SER A 81 15.03 3.45 6.90
C SER A 81 14.79 3.37 8.41
N LEU A 82 13.59 2.92 8.84
CA LEU A 82 13.28 2.65 10.24
C LEU A 82 14.19 1.54 10.79
N ARG A 83 14.34 0.45 10.05
CA ARG A 83 15.23 -0.66 10.43
C ARG A 83 16.65 -0.15 10.68
N LEU A 84 17.19 0.67 9.77
CA LEU A 84 18.51 1.27 9.93
C LEU A 84 18.61 2.18 11.18
N ALA A 85 17.55 2.95 11.47
CA ALA A 85 17.53 3.86 12.61
C ALA A 85 17.48 3.16 13.97
N HIS A 86 17.01 1.91 14.01
CA HIS A 86 16.90 1.11 15.24
C HIS A 86 18.11 0.24 15.54
N TYR A 87 19.18 0.31 14.75
CA TYR A 87 20.45 -0.31 15.13
C TYR A 87 21.06 0.42 16.34
N ILE A 88 21.25 -0.29 17.45
CA ILE A 88 21.86 0.21 18.69
C ILE A 88 23.39 0.20 18.59
N ASP A 89 23.94 -0.79 17.87
CA ASP A 89 25.35 -0.90 17.47
C ASP A 89 25.44 -1.46 16.04
N ASP A 90 26.65 -1.73 15.54
CA ASP A 90 26.88 -2.14 14.14
C ASP A 90 26.10 -3.41 13.73
N ASP A 91 25.69 -4.27 14.67
CA ASP A 91 25.02 -5.54 14.37
C ASP A 91 23.75 -5.82 15.22
N THR A 92 23.40 -4.97 16.19
CA THR A 92 22.27 -5.19 17.11
C THR A 92 21.10 -4.26 16.81
N LEU A 93 19.97 -4.84 16.41
CA LEU A 93 18.70 -4.14 16.20
C LEU A 93 17.88 -4.08 17.49
N ASP A 94 17.34 -2.91 17.84
CA ASP A 94 16.26 -2.79 18.82
C ASP A 94 14.94 -3.29 18.21
N GLU A 95 14.73 -4.61 18.24
CA GLU A 95 13.52 -5.23 17.69
C GLU A 95 12.24 -4.74 18.37
N THR A 96 12.31 -4.32 19.64
CA THR A 96 11.12 -3.87 20.37
C THR A 96 10.66 -2.51 19.84
N LEU A 97 11.57 -1.53 19.79
CA LEU A 97 11.25 -0.20 19.27
C LEU A 97 10.94 -0.25 17.76
N PHE A 98 11.66 -1.09 17.00
CA PHE A 98 11.37 -1.27 15.58
C PHE A 98 9.97 -1.82 15.35
N HIS A 99 9.56 -2.86 16.09
CA HIS A 99 8.21 -3.40 15.98
C HIS A 99 7.14 -2.40 16.40
N ASP A 100 7.38 -1.62 17.46
CA ASP A 100 6.45 -0.58 17.91
C ASP A 100 6.21 0.49 16.83
N ASP A 101 7.26 0.91 16.12
CA ASP A 101 7.16 1.85 14.99
C ASP A 101 6.44 1.26 13.77
N LEU A 102 6.36 -0.07 13.65
CA LEU A 102 5.65 -0.76 12.57
C LEU A 102 4.15 -0.95 12.84
N ARG A 103 3.70 -0.93 14.11
CA ARG A 103 2.27 -1.11 14.47
C ARG A 103 1.31 -0.14 13.75
N PRO A 104 1.60 1.17 13.62
CA PRO A 104 0.75 2.08 12.87
C PRO A 104 0.55 1.65 11.41
N LEU A 105 1.58 1.07 10.79
CA LEU A 105 1.52 0.62 9.41
C LEU A 105 0.76 -0.71 9.26
N ALA A 106 1.02 -1.68 10.14
CA ALA A 106 0.29 -2.95 10.15
C ALA A 106 -1.23 -2.76 10.25
N ARG A 107 -1.66 -1.73 11.00
CA ARG A 107 -3.08 -1.39 11.20
C ARG A 107 -3.85 -1.09 9.90
N VAL A 108 -3.17 -0.71 8.81
CA VAL A 108 -3.81 -0.56 7.48
C VAL A 108 -4.52 -1.84 7.06
N TRP A 109 -3.96 -3.00 7.43
CA TRP A 109 -4.50 -4.32 7.14
C TRP A 109 -5.14 -4.99 8.36
N ARG A 110 -5.66 -4.22 9.34
CA ARG A 110 -6.31 -4.77 10.56
C ARG A 110 -7.47 -5.73 10.32
N ALA A 111 -8.08 -5.68 9.12
CA ALA A 111 -9.20 -6.54 8.74
C ALA A 111 -8.73 -7.86 8.09
N HIS A 112 -7.42 -8.02 7.88
CA HIS A 112 -6.83 -9.23 7.31
C HIS A 112 -6.82 -10.36 8.34
N GLU A 113 -7.07 -11.61 7.91
CA GLU A 113 -7.12 -12.77 8.81
C GLU A 113 -5.79 -13.06 9.53
N ASP A 114 -4.67 -12.85 8.84
CA ASP A 114 -3.32 -12.96 9.41
C ASP A 114 -2.90 -11.81 10.34
N PHE A 115 -3.75 -10.79 10.56
CA PHE A 115 -3.39 -9.68 11.45
C PHE A 115 -3.38 -10.15 12.90
N ASP A 116 -2.27 -9.95 13.61
CA ASP A 116 -2.18 -10.24 15.04
C ASP A 116 -2.76 -9.08 15.86
N PRO A 117 -3.79 -9.30 16.70
CA PRO A 117 -4.34 -8.27 17.58
C PRO A 117 -3.32 -7.63 18.54
N GLU A 118 -2.19 -8.28 18.83
CA GLU A 118 -1.10 -7.67 19.62
C GLU A 118 -0.45 -6.47 18.92
N TRP A 119 -0.55 -6.40 17.58
CA TRP A 119 -0.10 -5.25 16.79
C TRP A 119 -1.08 -4.08 16.80
N GLU A 120 -2.23 -4.22 17.45
CA GLU A 120 -3.16 -3.10 17.61
C GLU A 120 -2.45 -1.98 18.40
N TRP A 121 -2.46 -0.78 17.83
CA TRP A 121 -1.90 0.42 18.44
C TRP A 121 -3.03 1.33 18.90
N ALA A 122 -3.01 1.72 20.17
CA ALA A 122 -3.87 2.77 20.70
C ALA A 122 -3.39 4.12 20.13
N ALA A 123 -4.18 4.67 19.21
CA ALA A 123 -3.97 6.01 18.68
C ALA A 123 -4.21 7.10 19.73
#